data_AF-A0A2K8KRJ4-F1
#
_entry.id   AF-A0A2K8KRJ4-F1
#
_cell.length_a   1.000
_cell.length_b   1.000
_cell.length_c   1.000
_cell.angle_alpha   90.00
_cell.angle_beta   90.00
_cell.angle_gamma   90.00
#
_symmetry.space_group_name_H-M   'P 1'
#
loop_
_entity.id
_entity.type
_entity.pdbx_description
1 polymer ?
#
loop_
_entity_poly.entity_id
_entity_poly.type
_entity_poly.pdbx_seq_one_letter_code
_entity_poly.pdbx_strand_id
1 'polypeptide(L)'
;MKHHFSLTFKVTERQAVDVKKVAQRIAGSDFHVETADLAGTEFSVHFAREGDHAADLLNYAREQVLNAMPGAELVSVDMSEEPPMTGAVDDITKLVIRACQVLGEPELAHAWLNKPQSRLNGQVPKVLMVDAQGRTLVSRMLTAMEAKD
;
A
#
# COMPACT_ATOMS: atom_id res chain seq x y z
N MET A 1 -4.17 20.33 -8.29
CA MET A 1 -4.64 19.66 -7.05
C MET A 1 -4.16 18.21 -7.06
N LYS A 2 -3.96 17.55 -5.90
CA LYS A 2 -3.60 16.12 -5.88
C LYS A 2 -4.84 15.28 -5.66
N HIS A 3 -5.07 14.30 -6.53
CA HIS A 3 -6.23 13.41 -6.52
C HIS A 3 -5.78 11.99 -6.21
N HIS A 4 -6.51 11.37 -5.28
CA HIS A 4 -6.38 9.95 -4.95
C HIS A 4 -7.63 9.24 -5.44
N PHE A 5 -7.46 8.11 -6.12
CA PHE A 5 -8.59 7.30 -6.56
C PHE A 5 -8.15 5.88 -6.86
N SER A 6 -9.09 4.95 -6.80
CA SER A 6 -8.88 3.54 -7.04
C SER A 6 -9.80 3.05 -8.14
N LEU A 7 -9.26 2.24 -9.04
CA LEU A 7 -10.01 1.57 -10.11
C LEU A 7 -9.90 0.07 -9.89
N THR A 8 -11.03 -0.59 -9.66
CA THR A 8 -11.09 -2.05 -9.49
C THR A 8 -11.58 -2.69 -10.77
N PHE A 9 -10.83 -3.69 -11.22
CA PHE A 9 -11.10 -4.43 -12.44
C PHE A 9 -11.26 -5.92 -12.14
N LYS A 10 -12.07 -6.56 -12.96
CA LYS A 10 -12.26 -8.01 -12.97
C LYS A 10 -11.78 -8.59 -14.29
N VAL A 11 -11.09 -9.72 -14.25
CA VAL A 11 -10.75 -10.48 -15.46
C VAL A 11 -11.73 -11.65 -15.64
N THR A 12 -12.16 -11.87 -16.88
CA THR A 12 -13.15 -12.91 -17.23
C THR A 12 -12.53 -14.30 -17.37
N GLU A 13 -11.20 -14.41 -17.44
CA GLU A 13 -10.51 -15.70 -17.54
C GLU A 13 -10.18 -16.30 -16.16
N ARG A 14 -10.25 -17.64 -16.06
CA ARG A 14 -9.91 -18.43 -14.86
C ARG A 14 -8.41 -18.42 -14.50
N GLN A 15 -7.73 -17.29 -14.70
CA GLN A 15 -6.35 -17.08 -14.32
C GLN A 15 -6.27 -16.04 -13.22
N ALA A 16 -5.56 -16.40 -12.14
CA ALA A 16 -5.21 -15.47 -11.10
C ALA A 16 -4.41 -14.29 -11.69
N VAL A 17 -4.79 -13.06 -11.32
CA VAL A 17 -4.15 -11.83 -11.75
C VAL A 17 -2.77 -11.73 -11.09
N ASP A 18 -1.74 -11.70 -11.93
CA ASP A 18 -0.38 -11.42 -11.50
C ASP A 18 -0.19 -9.89 -11.42
N VAL A 19 -0.39 -9.33 -10.22
CA VAL A 19 -0.30 -7.89 -9.96
C VAL A 19 1.05 -7.28 -10.33
N LYS A 20 2.15 -8.06 -10.29
CA LYS A 20 3.47 -7.58 -10.69
C LYS A 20 3.54 -7.38 -12.20
N LYS A 21 2.95 -8.31 -12.98
CA LYS A 21 2.87 -8.16 -14.44
C LYS A 21 1.95 -7.02 -14.85
N VAL A 22 0.84 -6.82 -14.14
CA VAL A 22 -0.05 -5.67 -14.37
C VAL A 22 0.71 -4.37 -14.13
N ALA A 23 1.40 -4.24 -12.98
CA ALA A 23 2.16 -3.05 -12.65
C ALA A 23 3.28 -2.75 -13.66
N GLN A 24 3.93 -3.77 -14.21
CA GLN A 24 4.97 -3.61 -15.24
C GLN A 24 4.45 -3.14 -16.60
N ARG A 25 3.15 -3.32 -16.88
CA ARG A 25 2.53 -2.97 -18.17
C ARG A 25 1.86 -1.60 -18.17
N ILE A 26 1.53 -1.07 -16.99
CA ILE A 26 0.96 0.27 -16.85
C ILE A 26 2.10 1.29 -16.88
N ALA A 27 1.97 2.29 -17.73
CA ALA A 27 2.95 3.37 -17.83
C ALA A 27 2.82 4.34 -16.65
N GLY A 28 3.90 4.55 -15.91
CA GLY A 28 3.94 5.51 -14.79
C GLY A 28 4.57 4.93 -13.54
N SER A 29 4.59 5.73 -12.47
CA SER A 29 5.02 5.32 -11.12
C SER A 29 4.15 5.93 -10.01
N ASP A 30 3.10 6.63 -10.42
CA ASP A 30 2.11 7.33 -9.63
C ASP A 30 0.96 6.40 -9.18
N PHE A 31 1.18 5.08 -9.24
CA PHE A 31 0.16 4.09 -8.95
C PHE A 31 0.70 2.87 -8.18
N HIS A 32 -0.22 2.14 -7.54
CA HIS A 32 0.00 0.86 -6.89
C HIS A 32 -1.06 -0.14 -7.35
N VAL A 33 -0.67 -1.41 -7.56
CA VAL A 33 -1.58 -2.48 -7.97
C VAL A 33 -1.66 -3.53 -6.87
N GLU A 34 -2.88 -3.90 -6.48
CA GLU A 34 -3.14 -4.95 -5.49
C GLU A 34 -4.23 -5.90 -5.98
N THR A 35 -4.24 -7.12 -5.44
CA THR A 35 -5.30 -8.09 -5.70
C THR A 35 -6.49 -7.74 -4.79
N ALA A 36 -7.67 -7.58 -5.37
CA ALA A 36 -8.87 -7.18 -4.63
C ALA A 36 -9.59 -8.37 -3.98
N ASP A 37 -9.39 -9.59 -4.50
CA ASP A 37 -10.03 -10.81 -4.01
C ASP A 37 -9.04 -11.95 -3.71
N LEU A 38 -9.41 -12.84 -2.80
CA LEU A 38 -8.64 -14.04 -2.48
C LEU A 38 -8.59 -15.05 -3.64
N ALA A 39 -9.57 -15.00 -4.55
CA ALA A 39 -9.62 -15.84 -5.73
C ALA A 39 -8.69 -15.36 -6.86
N GLY A 40 -8.15 -14.13 -6.73
CA GLY A 40 -7.25 -13.54 -7.71
C GLY A 40 -7.91 -13.15 -9.02
N THR A 41 -9.23 -13.03 -9.09
CA THR A 41 -9.94 -12.64 -10.33
C THR A 41 -10.18 -11.13 -10.42
N GLU A 42 -9.95 -10.42 -9.33
CA GLU A 42 -10.13 -8.98 -9.22
C GLU A 42 -8.84 -8.32 -8.75
N PHE A 43 -8.57 -7.13 -9.30
CA PHE A 43 -7.42 -6.33 -8.92
C PHE A 43 -7.78 -4.85 -8.88
N SER A 44 -7.17 -4.13 -7.95
CA SER A 44 -7.33 -2.69 -7.80
C SER A 44 -6.06 -1.98 -8.21
N VAL A 45 -6.20 -0.86 -8.90
CA VAL A 45 -5.11 0.06 -9.19
C VAL A 45 -5.41 1.39 -8.51
N HIS A 46 -4.54 1.76 -7.58
CA HIS A 46 -4.63 2.99 -6.80
C HIS A 46 -3.72 4.04 -7.40
N PHE A 47 -4.26 5.23 -7.70
CA PHE A 47 -3.53 6.33 -8.31
C PHE A 47 -3.39 7.50 -7.34
N ALA A 48 -2.28 8.22 -7.47
CA ALA A 48 -2.02 9.48 -6.79
C ALA A 48 -1.51 10.51 -7.81
N ARG A 49 -2.44 11.23 -8.46
CA ARG A 49 -2.13 12.11 -9.60
C ARG A 49 -2.31 13.58 -9.28
N GLU A 50 -1.43 14.40 -9.84
CA GLU A 50 -1.59 15.85 -9.84
C GLU A 50 -2.32 16.30 -11.10
N GLY A 51 -3.30 17.17 -10.94
CA GLY A 51 -4.02 17.79 -12.05
C GLY A 51 -5.18 18.67 -11.57
N ASP A 52 -5.91 19.24 -12.53
CA ASP A 52 -7.00 20.17 -12.24
C ASP A 52 -8.38 19.53 -12.39
N HIS A 53 -8.47 18.43 -13.16
CA HIS A 53 -9.74 17.78 -13.50
C HIS A 53 -9.68 16.28 -13.17
N ALA A 54 -10.31 15.89 -12.04
CA ALA A 54 -10.33 14.50 -11.57
C ALA A 54 -10.91 13.52 -12.60
N ALA A 55 -11.94 13.94 -13.35
CA ALA A 55 -12.59 13.10 -14.37
C ALA A 55 -11.63 12.74 -15.53
N ASP A 56 -10.81 13.68 -15.97
CA ASP A 56 -9.83 13.44 -17.04
C ASP A 56 -8.71 12.51 -16.55
N LEU A 57 -8.23 12.71 -15.32
CA LEU A 57 -7.24 11.84 -14.69
C LEU A 57 -7.74 10.40 -14.53
N LEU A 58 -9.02 10.23 -14.17
CA LEU A 58 -9.71 8.95 -14.06
C LEU A 58 -9.84 8.26 -15.41
N ASN A 59 -10.31 8.97 -16.44
CA ASN A 59 -10.45 8.42 -17.79
C ASN A 59 -9.09 7.98 -18.33
N TYR A 60 -8.07 8.82 -18.16
CA TYR A 60 -6.72 8.49 -18.59
C TYR A 60 -6.14 7.29 -17.82
N ALA A 61 -6.34 7.21 -16.50
CA ALA A 61 -5.94 6.06 -15.69
C ALA A 61 -6.64 4.77 -16.13
N ARG A 62 -7.95 4.84 -16.40
CA ARG A 62 -8.74 3.72 -16.92
C ARG A 62 -8.19 3.22 -18.24
N GLU A 63 -7.92 4.10 -19.19
CA GLU A 63 -7.36 3.74 -20.49
C GLU A 63 -5.99 3.07 -20.36
N GLN A 64 -5.11 3.59 -19.48
CA GLN A 64 -3.81 2.95 -19.22
C GLN A 64 -3.96 1.51 -18.72
N VAL A 65 -4.88 1.26 -17.78
CA VAL A 65 -5.10 -0.10 -17.25
C VAL A 65 -5.69 -1.02 -18.32
N LEU A 66 -6.67 -0.55 -19.10
CA LEU A 66 -7.29 -1.34 -20.18
C LEU A 66 -6.32 -1.64 -21.32
N ASN A 67 -5.40 -0.73 -21.63
CA ASN A 67 -4.32 -0.96 -22.59
C ASN A 67 -3.30 -1.99 -22.09
N ALA A 68 -2.99 -1.96 -20.79
CA ALA A 68 -2.09 -2.92 -20.15
C ALA A 68 -2.72 -4.32 -20.00
N MET A 69 -4.03 -4.38 -19.81
CA MET A 69 -4.82 -5.59 -19.59
C MET A 69 -6.07 -5.61 -20.47
N PRO A 70 -5.91 -5.94 -21.77
CA PRO A 70 -7.04 -6.13 -22.68
C PRO A 70 -7.93 -7.28 -22.17
N GLY A 71 -9.21 -7.01 -21.94
CA GLY A 71 -10.17 -7.97 -21.39
C GLY A 71 -10.48 -7.83 -19.90
N ALA A 72 -9.84 -6.87 -19.22
CA ALA A 72 -10.27 -6.46 -17.88
C ALA A 72 -11.53 -5.60 -17.97
N GLU A 73 -12.51 -5.87 -17.11
CA GLU A 73 -13.74 -5.09 -16.98
C GLU A 73 -13.68 -4.23 -15.73
N LEU A 74 -13.91 -2.92 -15.87
CA LEU A 74 -13.98 -2.02 -14.73
C LEU A 74 -15.27 -2.30 -13.95
N VAL A 75 -15.13 -2.70 -12.68
CA VAL A 75 -16.24 -3.06 -11.81
C VAL A 75 -16.52 -2.03 -10.72
N SER A 76 -15.50 -1.27 -10.31
CA SER A 76 -15.67 -0.23 -9.29
C SER A 76 -14.70 0.94 -9.51
N VAL A 77 -15.15 2.13 -9.12
CA VAL A 77 -14.36 3.35 -9.05
C VAL A 77 -14.57 3.94 -7.65
N ASP A 78 -13.47 4.14 -6.94
CA ASP A 78 -13.49 4.79 -5.63
C ASP A 78 -12.70 6.10 -5.70
N MET A 79 -13.37 7.19 -5.35
CA MET A 79 -12.76 8.53 -5.27
C MET A 79 -12.59 8.86 -3.80
N SER A 80 -11.36 8.76 -3.32
CA SER A 80 -11.00 9.07 -1.94
C SER A 80 -10.16 10.34 -1.92
N GLU A 81 -10.47 11.28 -1.03
CA GLU A 81 -9.57 12.41 -0.76
C GLU A 81 -8.32 11.96 0.03
N GLU A 82 -8.39 10.78 0.65
CA GLU A 82 -7.32 10.17 1.44
C GLU A 82 -6.60 9.07 0.63
N PRO A 83 -5.28 8.91 0.76
CA PRO A 83 -4.57 7.80 0.13
C PRO A 83 -5.14 6.45 0.62
N PRO A 84 -5.19 5.41 -0.24
CA PRO A 84 -5.76 4.12 0.13
C PRO A 84 -5.07 3.56 1.38
N MET A 85 -5.86 3.31 2.43
CA MET A 85 -5.34 2.79 3.70
C MET A 85 -4.70 1.40 3.56
N THR A 86 -4.96 0.65 2.49
CA THR A 86 -4.39 -0.70 2.27
C THR A 86 -2.87 -0.69 2.19
N GLY A 87 -2.25 0.30 1.53
CA GLY A 87 -0.78 0.44 1.52
C GLY A 87 -0.20 0.74 2.91
N ALA A 88 -0.92 1.55 3.71
CA ALA A 88 -0.52 1.82 5.09
C ALA A 88 -0.71 0.59 6.00
N VAL A 89 -1.78 -0.17 5.83
CA VAL A 89 -2.06 -1.40 6.58
C VAL A 89 -1.03 -2.48 6.24
N ASP A 90 -0.64 -2.63 4.97
CA ASP A 90 0.42 -3.55 4.55
C ASP A 90 1.78 -3.13 5.11
N ASP A 91 2.14 -1.84 5.03
CA ASP A 91 3.38 -1.32 5.63
C ASP A 91 3.41 -1.50 7.16
N ILE A 92 2.30 -1.25 7.86
CA ILE A 92 2.18 -1.48 9.30
C ILE A 92 2.35 -2.96 9.61
N THR A 93 1.68 -3.84 8.86
CA THR A 93 1.75 -5.29 9.07
C THR A 93 3.18 -5.79 8.85
N LYS A 94 3.86 -5.32 7.80
CA LYS A 94 5.29 -5.61 7.55
C LYS A 94 6.17 -5.15 8.71
N LEU A 95 5.92 -3.97 9.28
CA LEU A 95 6.66 -3.46 10.42
C LEU A 95 6.40 -4.26 11.70
N VAL A 96 5.17 -4.72 11.92
CA VAL A 96 4.85 -5.61 13.05
C VAL A 96 5.58 -6.95 12.91
N ILE A 97 5.52 -7.58 11.73
CA ILE A 97 6.24 -8.83 11.45
C ILE A 97 7.75 -8.64 11.66
N ARG A 98 8.30 -7.54 11.14
CA ARG A 98 9.71 -7.21 11.33
C ARG A 98 10.05 -7.01 12.80
N ALA A 99 9.23 -6.31 13.58
CA ALA A 99 9.44 -6.16 15.00
C ALA A 99 9.50 -7.51 15.74
N CYS A 100 8.65 -8.48 15.36
CA CYS A 100 8.71 -9.84 15.87
C CYS A 100 10.01 -10.55 15.51
N GLN A 101 10.54 -10.34 14.30
CA GLN A 101 11.82 -10.91 13.87
C GLN A 101 13.00 -10.32 14.65
N VAL A 102 13.04 -8.99 14.82
CA VAL A 102 14.12 -8.29 15.52
C VAL A 102 14.14 -8.61 17.01
N LEU A 103 12.96 -8.72 17.64
CA LEU A 103 12.84 -8.93 19.08
C LEU A 103 12.72 -10.41 19.47
N GLY A 104 12.68 -11.32 18.50
CA GLY A 104 12.63 -12.77 18.68
C GLY A 104 11.28 -13.33 19.17
N GLU A 105 10.51 -12.57 19.94
CA GLU A 105 9.23 -13.01 20.50
C GLU A 105 8.07 -12.05 20.15
N PRO A 106 6.89 -12.56 19.73
CA PRO A 106 5.71 -11.75 19.44
C PRO A 106 5.27 -10.87 20.61
N GLU A 107 5.37 -11.36 21.85
CA GLU A 107 4.99 -10.65 23.06
C GLU A 107 5.90 -9.45 23.33
N LEU A 108 7.21 -9.61 23.07
CA LEU A 108 8.19 -8.54 23.18
C LEU A 108 7.99 -7.48 22.11
N ALA A 109 7.71 -7.89 20.87
CA ALA A 109 7.36 -6.99 19.78
C ALA A 109 6.08 -6.21 20.09
N HIS A 110 5.05 -6.90 20.58
CA HIS A 110 3.81 -6.26 20.99
C HIS A 110 4.06 -5.23 22.11
N ALA A 111 4.80 -5.60 23.16
CA ALA A 111 5.11 -4.69 24.25
C ALA A 111 5.92 -3.48 23.79
N TRP A 112 6.89 -3.68 22.89
CA TRP A 112 7.72 -2.62 22.34
C TRP A 112 6.91 -1.65 21.48
N LEU A 113 6.04 -2.15 20.60
CA LEU A 113 5.21 -1.34 19.70
C LEU A 113 4.20 -0.47 20.45
N ASN A 114 3.75 -0.91 21.64
CA ASN A 114 2.74 -0.22 22.44
C ASN A 114 3.30 0.60 23.61
N LYS A 115 4.63 0.66 23.79
CA LYS A 115 5.27 1.46 24.85
C LYS A 115 6.08 2.65 24.28
N PRO A 116 6.17 3.76 25.04
CA PRO A 116 7.09 4.86 24.73
C PRO A 116 8.52 4.36 24.53
N GLN A 117 9.15 4.77 23.42
CA GLN A 117 10.54 4.43 23.11
C GLN A 117 11.44 5.65 23.27
N SER A 118 12.50 5.53 24.06
CA SER A 118 13.46 6.61 24.28
C SER A 118 14.12 7.08 22.97
N ARG A 119 14.42 6.14 22.06
CA ARG A 119 15.00 6.46 20.73
C ARG A 119 13.99 7.08 19.76
N LEU A 120 12.70 7.10 20.10
CA LEU A 120 11.65 7.83 19.38
C LEU A 120 11.20 9.05 20.18
N ASN A 121 12.08 9.64 21.00
CA ASN A 121 11.78 10.80 21.84
C ASN A 121 10.57 10.58 22.77
N GLY A 122 10.40 9.36 23.30
CA GLY A 122 9.29 9.00 24.17
C GLY A 122 7.96 8.75 23.44
N GLN A 123 7.96 8.72 22.11
CA GLN A 123 6.76 8.39 21.32
C GLN A 123 6.49 6.89 21.29
N VAL A 124 5.23 6.53 21.10
CA VAL A 124 4.78 5.13 20.95
C VAL A 124 4.86 4.73 19.47
N PRO A 125 5.61 3.68 19.10
CA PRO A 125 5.78 3.27 17.71
C PRO A 125 4.46 3.06 16.96
N LYS A 126 3.48 2.40 17.58
CA LYS A 126 2.17 2.15 16.97
C LYS A 126 1.40 3.42 16.62
N VAL A 127 1.54 4.47 17.42
CA VAL A 127 0.90 5.78 17.14
C VAL A 127 1.60 6.47 15.97
N LEU A 128 2.93 6.37 15.88
CA LEU A 128 3.70 6.95 14.79
C LEU A 128 3.39 6.29 13.44
N MET A 129 3.13 4.98 13.42
CA MET A 129 2.93 4.25 12.16
C MET A 129 1.62 4.60 11.41
N VAL A 130 0.76 5.47 11.96
CA VAL A 130 -0.44 5.97 11.29
C VAL A 130 -0.07 6.73 10.00
N ASP A 131 1.04 7.49 10.02
CA ASP A 131 1.53 8.21 8.84
C ASP A 131 2.84 7.60 8.26
N ALA A 132 3.16 7.96 7.02
CA ALA A 132 4.30 7.40 6.29
C ALA A 132 5.67 7.77 6.89
N GLN A 133 5.78 8.96 7.50
CA GLN A 133 7.03 9.41 8.10
C GLN A 133 7.31 8.62 9.38
N GLY A 134 6.29 8.41 10.22
CA GLY A 134 6.40 7.59 11.41
C GLY A 134 6.66 6.11 11.08
N ARG A 135 6.06 5.56 10.02
CA ARG A 135 6.44 4.21 9.51
C ARG A 135 7.91 4.12 9.14
N THR A 136 8.43 5.13 8.42
CA THR A 136 9.85 5.19 8.05
C THR A 136 10.75 5.28 9.28
N LEU A 137 10.36 6.07 10.29
CA LEU A 137 11.10 6.24 11.53
C LEU A 137 11.18 4.93 12.32
N VAL A 138 10.05 4.24 12.49
CA VAL A 138 9.98 2.94 13.17
C VAL A 138 10.81 1.89 12.42
N SER A 139 10.72 1.84 11.09
CA SER A 139 11.53 0.95 10.24
C SER A 139 13.04 1.13 10.44
N ARG A 140 13.50 2.39 10.47
CA ARG A 140 14.92 2.71 10.72
C ARG A 140 15.35 2.28 12.12
N MET A 141 14.50 2.45 13.12
CA MET A 141 14.81 2.03 14.49
C MET A 141 14.96 0.51 14.60
N LEU A 142 14.04 -0.26 13.99
CA LEU A 142 14.14 -1.72 13.94
C LEU A 142 15.43 -2.17 13.24
N THR A 143 15.80 -1.52 12.14
CA THR A 143 17.07 -1.78 11.42
C THR A 143 18.29 -1.50 12.32
N ALA A 144 18.26 -0.42 13.11
CA ALA A 144 19.35 -0.07 14.02
C ALA A 144 19.41 -0.96 15.28
N MET A 145 18.36 -1.74 15.55
CA MET A 145 18.34 -2.75 16.61
C MET A 145 18.94 -4.07 16.11
N GLU A 146 18.64 -4.49 14.88
CA GLU A 146 19.30 -5.64 14.22
C GLU A 146 20.82 -5.48 14.13
N ALA A 147 21.30 -4.26 13.87
CA ALA A 147 22.74 -4.00 13.72
C ALA A 147 23.53 -3.93 15.04
N LYS A 148 22.89 -4.21 16.19
CA LYS A 148 23.50 -4.11 17.53
C LYS A 148 23.65 -5.44 18.27
N ASP A 149 23.27 -6.55 17.65
CA ASP A 149 23.67 -7.91 18.03
C ASP A 149 24.79 -8.41 17.11
#